data_AF-A0A850Z1I1-F1
#
_entry.id   AF-A0A850Z1I1-F1
#
_cell.length_a   1.000
_cell.length_b   1.000
_cell.length_c   1.000
_cell.angle_alpha   90.00
_cell.angle_beta   90.00
_cell.angle_gamma   90.00
#
_symmetry.space_group_name_H-M   'P 1'
#
loop_
_entity.id
_entity.type
_entity.pdbx_description
1 polymer ?
#
loop_
_entity_poly.entity_id
_entity_poly.type
_entity_poly.pdbx_seq_one_letter_code
_entity_poly.pdbx_strand_id
1 'polypeptide(L)'
;IKQKKRHMGDTQHFCPVSLKENFVLYPGLQEYAAKYKEKIYYFSTSEFRDKFLKNPEEYVAHGEPLHAPPLRVCLLGIHGAGKSTCARQIADKLGIFHIQFEEYLQELILPKTKRKVGPSFDEDHEDDNKIPEELEDVSQTATNTETEKTKQEVELTDEEEAIKANLTDNTELPSEVLDKIVPDWWNKEPFRSTGFILDGFPRTSDEARYLSERGLCPDI
;
A
#
# COMPACT_ATOMS: atom_id res chain seq x y z
N ILE A 1 -25.96 -28.04 23.00
CA ILE A 1 -24.71 -28.79 22.74
C ILE A 1 -23.55 -27.85 23.02
N LYS A 2 -22.87 -27.97 24.17
CA LYS A 2 -21.68 -27.14 24.50
C LYS A 2 -20.57 -27.52 23.52
N GLN A 3 -20.16 -26.62 22.63
CA GLN A 3 -18.98 -26.83 21.81
C GLN A 3 -17.80 -27.11 22.75
N LYS A 4 -17.19 -28.30 22.66
CA LYS A 4 -15.92 -28.58 23.33
C LYS A 4 -14.95 -27.48 22.88
N LYS A 5 -14.48 -26.64 23.80
CA LYS A 5 -13.45 -25.64 23.51
C LYS A 5 -12.27 -26.38 22.88
N ARG A 6 -12.07 -26.20 21.57
CA ARG A 6 -10.91 -26.76 20.87
C ARG A 6 -9.68 -26.11 21.49
N HIS A 7 -8.77 -26.92 22.00
CA HIS A 7 -7.50 -26.42 22.54
C HIS A 7 -6.61 -26.06 21.35
N MET A 8 -6.60 -24.78 20.98
CA MET A 8 -5.87 -24.31 19.80
C MET A 8 -4.38 -24.13 20.08
N GLY A 9 -3.60 -24.16 18.99
CA GLY A 9 -2.18 -23.83 18.95
C GLY A 9 -1.90 -22.37 19.32
N ASP A 10 -0.61 -22.07 19.44
CA ASP A 10 -0.12 -20.73 19.84
C ASP A 10 -0.50 -19.65 18.82
N THR A 11 -0.72 -20.03 17.56
CA THR A 11 -1.16 -19.14 16.46
C THR A 11 -2.69 -19.11 16.29
N GLN A 12 -3.45 -19.70 17.21
CA GLN A 12 -4.92 -19.82 17.13
C GLN A 12 -5.40 -20.43 15.81
N HIS A 13 -6.06 -19.62 14.96
CA HIS A 13 -6.60 -20.00 13.67
C HIS A 13 -5.69 -19.59 12.50
N PHE A 14 -4.55 -18.94 12.77
CA PHE A 14 -3.57 -18.55 11.76
C PHE A 14 -2.55 -19.65 11.50
N CYS A 15 -2.05 -19.68 10.27
CA CYS A 15 -1.03 -20.59 9.82
C CYS A 15 0.33 -20.26 10.47
N PRO A 16 0.92 -21.18 11.29
CA PRO A 16 2.17 -20.90 11.97
C PRO A 16 3.37 -20.85 11.02
N VAL A 17 3.31 -21.56 9.89
CA VAL A 17 4.36 -21.52 8.85
C VAL A 17 4.35 -20.17 8.14
N SER A 18 3.18 -19.66 7.75
CA SER A 18 3.04 -18.33 7.13
C SER A 18 3.51 -17.21 8.06
N LEU A 19 3.20 -17.32 9.35
CA LEU A 19 3.68 -16.36 10.35
C LEU A 19 5.21 -16.39 10.47
N LYS A 20 5.83 -17.57 10.48
CA LYS A 20 7.28 -17.70 10.67
C LYS A 20 8.08 -17.28 9.43
N GLU A 21 7.64 -17.71 8.25
CA GLU A 21 8.43 -17.58 7.01
C GLU A 21 8.12 -16.31 6.23
N ASN A 22 6.84 -15.92 6.18
CA ASN A 22 6.39 -14.75 5.44
C ASN A 22 6.09 -13.55 6.34
N PHE A 23 6.04 -13.76 7.67
CA PHE A 23 5.66 -12.71 8.63
C PHE A 23 4.29 -12.09 8.31
N VAL A 24 3.33 -12.98 8.01
CA VAL A 24 1.93 -12.64 7.68
C VAL A 24 0.98 -13.55 8.46
N LEU A 25 -0.10 -12.96 8.98
CA LEU A 25 -1.18 -13.67 9.66
C LEU A 25 -2.19 -14.21 8.65
N TYR A 26 -1.83 -15.30 7.97
CA TYR A 26 -2.73 -15.93 7.00
C TYR A 26 -3.66 -16.94 7.69
N PRO A 27 -5.00 -16.86 7.49
CA PRO A 27 -5.94 -17.78 8.12
C PRO A 27 -5.73 -19.21 7.61
N GLY A 28 -5.62 -20.16 8.55
CA GLY A 28 -5.52 -21.57 8.21
C GLY A 28 -6.88 -22.21 7.96
N LEU A 29 -6.91 -23.23 7.12
CA LEU A 29 -8.12 -23.98 6.77
C LEU A 29 -8.25 -25.23 7.66
N GLN A 30 -9.48 -25.55 8.06
CA GLN A 30 -9.75 -26.73 8.90
C GLN A 30 -9.38 -28.06 8.21
N GLU A 31 -9.46 -28.10 6.88
CA GLU A 31 -9.06 -29.26 6.07
C GLU A 31 -7.57 -29.61 6.20
N TYR A 32 -6.71 -28.62 6.48
CA TYR A 32 -5.28 -28.83 6.63
C TYR A 32 -4.82 -28.90 8.08
N ALA A 33 -5.73 -28.94 9.05
CA ALA A 33 -5.39 -28.93 10.46
C ALA A 33 -4.51 -30.13 10.89
N ALA A 34 -3.59 -29.89 11.83
CA ALA A 34 -2.77 -30.93 12.46
C ALA A 34 -2.71 -30.75 13.97
N LYS A 35 -2.48 -31.86 14.69
CA LYS A 35 -2.37 -31.86 16.16
C LYS A 35 -0.90 -31.99 16.57
N TYR A 36 -0.44 -31.11 17.45
CA TYR A 36 0.89 -31.17 18.05
C TYR A 36 0.83 -30.74 19.52
N LYS A 37 1.47 -31.52 20.42
CA LYS A 37 1.45 -31.29 21.89
C LYS A 37 0.04 -30.98 22.44
N GLU A 38 -0.95 -31.79 22.05
CA GLU A 38 -2.37 -31.65 22.43
C GLU A 38 -3.08 -30.37 21.96
N LYS A 39 -2.43 -29.56 21.12
CA LYS A 39 -2.99 -28.37 20.50
C LYS A 39 -3.29 -28.61 19.02
N ILE A 40 -4.34 -27.95 18.51
CA ILE A 40 -4.72 -27.99 17.10
C ILE A 40 -4.17 -26.75 16.40
N TYR A 41 -3.39 -26.97 15.34
CA TYR A 41 -2.87 -25.93 14.45
C TYR A 41 -3.57 -26.01 13.09
N TYR A 42 -3.82 -24.86 12.48
CA TYR A 42 -4.42 -24.74 11.15
C TYR A 42 -3.38 -24.24 10.16
N PHE A 43 -3.52 -24.59 8.88
CA PHE A 43 -2.54 -24.27 7.85
C PHE A 43 -3.24 -23.76 6.60
N SER A 44 -2.63 -22.83 5.88
CA SER A 44 -3.22 -22.28 4.65
C SER A 44 -3.20 -23.30 3.51
N THR A 45 -2.21 -24.18 3.48
CA THR A 45 -2.05 -25.24 2.47
C THR A 45 -1.63 -26.56 3.10
N SER A 46 -1.86 -27.67 2.38
CA SER A 46 -1.34 -29.00 2.77
C SER A 46 0.18 -29.02 2.87
N GLU A 47 0.88 -28.27 2.02
CA GLU A 47 2.35 -28.19 2.02
C GLU A 47 2.89 -27.58 3.32
N PHE A 48 2.26 -26.51 3.80
CA PHE A 48 2.64 -25.88 5.07
C PHE A 48 2.35 -26.77 6.27
N ARG A 49 1.26 -27.55 6.23
CA ARG A 49 1.00 -28.60 7.24
C ARG A 49 2.15 -29.61 7.27
N ASP A 50 2.54 -30.12 6.12
CA ASP A 50 3.57 -31.17 6.03
C ASP A 50 4.95 -30.62 6.44
N LYS A 51 5.23 -29.35 6.10
CA LYS A 51 6.44 -28.64 6.56
C LYS A 51 6.48 -28.50 8.08
N PHE A 52 5.38 -28.08 8.69
CA PHE A 52 5.25 -28.01 10.14
C PHE A 52 5.46 -29.37 10.79
N LEU A 53 4.85 -30.44 10.28
CA LEU A 53 4.98 -31.78 10.85
C LEU A 53 6.41 -32.34 10.80
N LYS A 54 7.24 -31.88 9.87
CA LYS A 54 8.67 -32.26 9.80
C LYS A 54 9.48 -31.67 10.96
N ASN A 55 9.23 -30.41 11.31
CA ASN A 55 9.94 -29.73 12.39
C ASN A 55 9.02 -28.77 13.18
N PRO A 56 8.06 -29.30 13.99
CA PRO A 56 7.04 -28.47 14.63
C PRO A 56 7.61 -27.44 15.60
N GLU A 57 8.77 -27.74 16.19
CA GLU A 57 9.41 -26.88 17.18
C GLU A 57 9.77 -25.52 16.58
N GLU A 58 10.14 -25.42 15.31
CA GLU A 58 10.51 -24.14 14.70
C GLU A 58 9.35 -23.12 14.59
N TYR A 59 8.12 -23.62 14.66
CA TYR A 59 6.90 -22.86 14.37
C TYR A 59 6.02 -22.62 15.61
N VAL A 60 6.40 -23.12 16.78
CA VAL A 60 5.67 -22.97 18.05
C VAL A 60 6.43 -22.08 19.03
N ALA A 61 5.73 -21.54 20.02
CA ALA A 61 6.34 -20.70 21.05
C ALA A 61 7.24 -21.52 21.99
N HIS A 62 8.49 -21.08 22.18
CA HIS A 62 9.43 -21.66 23.15
C HIS A 62 9.68 -20.71 24.31
N GLY A 63 8.71 -20.60 25.22
CA GLY A 63 8.81 -19.75 26.41
C GLY A 63 8.49 -18.27 26.16
N GLU A 64 8.79 -17.75 24.97
CA GLU A 64 8.38 -16.41 24.54
C GLU A 64 7.17 -16.46 23.59
N PRO A 65 6.22 -15.50 23.70
CA PRO A 65 5.12 -15.39 22.75
C PRO A 65 5.63 -15.16 21.32
N LEU A 66 4.90 -15.69 20.34
CA LEU A 66 5.18 -15.40 18.94
C LEU A 66 4.94 -13.92 18.66
N HIS A 67 5.87 -13.29 17.95
CA HIS A 67 5.71 -11.91 17.51
C HIS A 67 4.71 -11.85 16.35
N ALA A 68 3.66 -11.05 16.54
CA ALA A 68 2.75 -10.72 15.46
C ALA A 68 3.43 -9.72 14.50
N PRO A 69 3.13 -9.80 13.19
CA PRO A 69 3.56 -8.78 12.27
C PRO A 69 2.91 -7.43 12.60
N PRO A 70 3.56 -6.31 12.25
CA PRO A 70 2.97 -4.99 12.41
C PRO A 70 1.73 -4.83 11.53
N LEU A 71 0.79 -4.03 12.01
CA LEU A 71 -0.55 -3.89 11.46
C LEU A 71 -0.53 -3.20 10.09
N ARG A 72 -1.16 -3.84 9.10
CA ARG A 72 -1.32 -3.34 7.73
C ARG A 72 -2.79 -3.31 7.38
N VAL A 73 -3.34 -2.14 7.06
CA VAL A 73 -4.78 -1.95 6.80
C VAL A 73 -4.98 -1.34 5.43
N CYS A 74 -5.88 -1.87 4.61
CA CYS A 74 -6.35 -1.19 3.40
C CYS A 74 -7.71 -0.53 3.66
N LEU A 75 -7.79 0.80 3.55
CA LEU A 75 -9.04 1.52 3.76
C LEU A 75 -9.70 1.84 2.41
N LEU A 76 -10.85 1.20 2.16
CA LEU A 76 -11.58 1.29 0.90
C LEU A 76 -12.93 2.00 1.05
N GLY A 77 -13.38 2.64 -0.04
CA GLY A 77 -14.74 3.16 -0.18
C GLY A 77 -14.85 4.39 -1.09
N ILE A 78 -16.05 4.91 -1.25
CA ILE A 78 -16.34 5.99 -2.21
C ILE A 78 -15.66 7.32 -1.87
N HIS A 79 -15.34 8.13 -2.87
CA HIS A 79 -14.81 9.48 -2.69
C HIS A 79 -15.75 10.32 -1.80
N GLY A 80 -15.19 11.22 -0.98
CA GLY A 80 -15.97 12.08 -0.08
C GLY A 80 -16.54 11.42 1.19
N ALA A 81 -16.47 10.08 1.36
CA ALA A 81 -16.98 9.39 2.56
C ALA A 81 -16.20 9.67 3.87
N GLY A 82 -15.18 10.53 3.84
CA GLY A 82 -14.35 10.85 5.02
C GLY A 82 -13.32 9.78 5.38
N LYS A 83 -13.02 8.84 4.47
CA LYS A 83 -12.07 7.74 4.67
C LYS A 83 -10.71 8.25 5.10
N SER A 84 -10.14 9.22 4.38
CA SER A 84 -8.82 9.78 4.69
C SER A 84 -8.76 10.45 6.06
N THR A 85 -9.86 11.09 6.48
CA THR A 85 -9.98 11.63 7.85
C THR A 85 -9.97 10.51 8.89
N CYS A 86 -10.71 9.43 8.63
CA CYS A 86 -10.74 8.26 9.51
C CYS A 86 -9.37 7.55 9.56
N ALA A 87 -8.76 7.30 8.40
CA ALA A 87 -7.43 6.70 8.27
C ALA A 87 -6.40 7.47 9.10
N ARG A 88 -6.35 8.79 8.97
CA ARG A 88 -5.44 9.63 9.76
C ARG A 88 -5.67 9.48 11.26
N GLN A 89 -6.93 9.55 11.70
CA GLN A 89 -7.25 9.38 13.12
C GLN A 89 -6.91 7.99 13.67
N ILE A 90 -7.09 6.94 12.86
CA ILE A 90 -6.72 5.58 13.26
C ILE A 90 -5.20 5.45 13.30
N ALA A 91 -4.50 5.96 12.29
CA ALA A 91 -3.05 5.96 12.21
C ALA A 91 -2.41 6.65 13.43
N ASP A 92 -2.90 7.85 13.78
CA ASP A 92 -2.43 8.61 14.95
C ASP A 92 -2.67 7.85 16.26
N LYS A 93 -3.82 7.19 16.41
CA LYS A 93 -4.16 6.43 17.63
C LYS A 93 -3.34 5.15 17.78
N LEU A 94 -3.03 4.49 16.67
CA LEU A 94 -2.29 3.24 16.65
C LEU A 94 -0.77 3.46 16.53
N GLY A 95 -0.34 4.69 16.25
CA GLY A 95 1.07 5.02 16.03
C GLY A 95 1.64 4.38 14.76
N ILE A 96 0.82 4.22 13.72
CA ILE A 96 1.19 3.62 12.44
C ILE A 96 1.17 4.67 11.32
N PHE A 97 1.80 4.38 10.18
CA PHE A 97 1.85 5.33 9.08
C PHE A 97 0.49 5.45 8.35
N HIS A 98 0.13 6.65 7.91
CA HIS A 98 -0.97 6.86 6.97
C HIS A 98 -0.39 7.11 5.58
N ILE A 99 -0.59 6.16 4.67
CA ILE A 99 -0.12 6.22 3.28
C ILE A 99 -1.32 6.56 2.41
N GLN A 100 -1.35 7.78 1.89
CA GLN A 100 -2.35 8.22 0.91
C GLN A 100 -1.82 7.91 -0.49
N PHE A 101 -2.39 6.90 -1.15
CA PHE A 101 -1.85 6.36 -2.40
C PHE A 101 -1.77 7.44 -3.50
N GLU A 102 -2.84 8.21 -3.67
CA GLU A 102 -2.92 9.29 -4.68
C GLU A 102 -1.91 10.42 -4.43
N GLU A 103 -1.73 10.84 -3.17
CA GLU A 103 -0.74 11.87 -2.82
C GLU A 103 0.69 11.36 -3.07
N TYR A 104 0.96 10.08 -2.78
CA TYR A 104 2.26 9.47 -3.07
C TYR A 104 2.56 9.46 -4.57
N LEU A 105 1.58 9.07 -5.40
CA LEU A 105 1.70 9.14 -6.86
C LEU A 105 1.95 10.57 -7.34
N GLN A 106 1.26 11.54 -6.74
CA GLN A 106 1.44 12.95 -7.05
C GLN A 106 2.86 13.42 -6.75
N GLU A 107 3.44 13.01 -5.61
CA GLU A 107 4.83 13.33 -5.23
C GLU A 107 5.87 12.78 -6.22
N LEU A 108 5.62 11.59 -6.80
CA LEU A 108 6.54 11.00 -7.79
C LEU A 108 6.66 11.83 -9.07
N ILE A 109 5.55 12.40 -9.55
CA ILE A 109 5.52 13.15 -10.82
C ILE A 109 5.67 14.67 -10.64
N LEU A 110 5.53 15.19 -9.41
CA LEU A 110 5.61 16.62 -9.11
C LEU A 110 6.92 17.28 -9.57
N PRO A 111 8.11 16.64 -9.45
CA PRO A 111 9.37 17.25 -9.91
C PRO A 111 9.38 17.59 -11.41
N LYS A 112 8.70 16.79 -12.23
CA LYS A 112 8.64 17.00 -13.69
C LYS A 112 7.44 17.84 -14.11
N THR A 113 6.28 17.59 -13.51
CA THR A 113 5.03 18.29 -13.85
C THR A 113 4.96 19.69 -13.27
N LYS A 114 5.73 19.98 -12.20
CA LYS A 114 5.78 21.25 -11.46
C LYS A 114 4.46 21.70 -10.83
N ARG A 115 3.36 20.96 -11.02
CA ARG A 115 2.03 21.24 -10.48
C ARG A 115 1.31 19.93 -10.16
N LYS A 116 0.26 20.01 -9.33
CA LYS A 116 -0.62 18.87 -9.07
C LYS A 116 -1.45 18.54 -10.32
N VAL A 117 -1.78 17.27 -10.51
CA VAL A 117 -2.52 16.75 -11.67
C VAL A 117 -3.76 16.03 -11.19
N GLY A 118 -4.88 16.26 -11.86
CA GLY A 118 -6.12 15.52 -11.66
C GLY A 118 -7.34 16.44 -11.59
N PRO A 119 -8.55 15.87 -11.61
CA PRO A 119 -9.79 16.63 -11.77
C PRO A 119 -10.00 17.71 -10.71
N SER A 120 -9.47 17.50 -9.50
CA SER A 120 -9.59 18.46 -8.39
C SER A 120 -8.63 19.65 -8.47
N PHE A 121 -7.64 19.61 -9.39
CA PHE A 121 -6.63 20.65 -9.58
C PHE A 121 -6.69 21.27 -10.98
N ASP A 122 -7.42 20.65 -11.92
CA ASP A 122 -7.58 21.15 -13.28
C ASP A 122 -8.63 22.30 -13.37
N GLU A 123 -9.49 22.48 -12.35
CA GLU A 123 -10.54 23.50 -12.32
C GLU A 123 -10.05 24.95 -12.05
N ASP A 124 -8.79 25.15 -11.68
CA ASP A 124 -8.24 26.49 -11.35
C ASP A 124 -7.65 27.25 -12.55
N HIS A 125 -7.79 26.76 -13.79
CA HIS A 125 -7.15 27.35 -14.97
C HIS A 125 -8.06 28.17 -15.89
N GLU A 126 -8.78 29.15 -15.32
CA GLU A 126 -9.14 30.36 -16.08
C GLU A 126 -8.30 31.60 -15.74
N ASP A 127 -7.41 31.59 -14.74
CA ASP A 127 -6.66 32.82 -14.40
C ASP A 127 -5.22 32.63 -13.87
N ASP A 128 -4.43 31.78 -14.52
CA ASP A 128 -2.99 31.68 -14.25
C ASP A 128 -2.16 32.74 -15.00
N ASN A 129 -2.62 34.00 -14.89
CA ASN A 129 -1.85 35.21 -15.14
C ASN A 129 -1.35 35.83 -13.83
N LYS A 130 -0.84 35.02 -12.89
CA LYS A 130 -0.06 35.53 -11.75
C LYS A 130 1.18 34.69 -11.51
N ILE A 131 2.21 35.05 -12.26
CA ILE A 131 3.61 34.81 -11.92
C ILE A 131 3.84 35.38 -10.51
N PRO A 132 4.37 34.62 -9.53
CA PRO A 132 4.92 35.21 -8.32
C PRO A 132 6.20 35.98 -8.70
N GLU A 133 6.07 37.29 -8.83
CA GLU A 133 7.17 38.25 -8.99
C GLU A 133 7.99 38.33 -7.69
N GLU A 134 8.88 37.39 -7.42
CA GLU A 134 10.01 37.65 -6.50
C GLU A 134 11.27 36.94 -7.02
N LEU A 135 12.07 37.66 -7.82
CA LEU A 135 13.51 37.91 -7.67
C LEU A 135 14.08 38.55 -8.96
N GLU A 136 14.32 39.88 -8.89
CA GLU A 136 15.46 40.67 -9.43
C GLU A 136 15.86 40.52 -10.92
N ASP A 137 16.27 41.51 -11.71
CA ASP A 137 16.40 42.98 -11.67
C ASP A 137 16.82 43.41 -13.12
N VAL A 138 16.28 44.53 -13.58
CA VAL A 138 16.67 45.44 -14.70
C VAL A 138 17.32 44.88 -16.00
N SER A 139 16.59 45.04 -17.11
CA SER A 139 17.00 45.93 -18.23
C SER A 139 15.95 46.01 -19.35
N GLN A 140 15.53 47.25 -19.66
CA GLN A 140 14.64 47.58 -20.77
C GLN A 140 15.38 47.48 -22.11
N THR A 141 14.79 46.82 -23.10
CA THR A 141 14.66 47.38 -24.48
C THR A 141 13.67 46.54 -25.29
N ALA A 142 12.80 47.24 -26.00
CA ALA A 142 11.75 46.68 -26.84
C ALA A 142 12.30 46.01 -28.11
N THR A 143 11.74 44.86 -28.47
CA THR A 143 11.52 44.46 -29.87
C THR A 143 10.42 43.40 -29.93
N ASN A 144 9.44 43.66 -30.79
CA ASN A 144 8.39 42.71 -31.17
C ASN A 144 9.00 41.46 -31.78
N THR A 145 8.59 40.29 -31.30
CA THR A 145 8.64 39.06 -32.08
C THR A 145 7.52 38.14 -31.63
N GLU A 146 6.59 37.90 -32.54
CA GLU A 146 5.66 36.77 -32.50
C GLU A 146 6.47 35.51 -32.16
N THR A 147 6.17 34.88 -31.03
CA THR A 147 6.75 33.58 -30.71
C THR A 147 5.60 32.65 -30.40
N GLU A 148 5.35 31.75 -31.37
CA GLU A 148 4.55 30.56 -31.22
C GLU A 148 4.90 29.89 -29.88
N LYS A 149 3.96 29.87 -28.93
CA LYS A 149 4.13 29.12 -27.68
C LYS A 149 3.94 27.64 -28.00
N THR A 150 5.03 27.01 -28.41
CA THR A 150 5.18 25.56 -28.42
C THR A 150 4.81 25.04 -27.03
N LYS A 151 3.82 24.15 -26.95
CA LYS A 151 3.61 23.31 -25.77
C LYS A 151 4.96 22.65 -25.48
N GLN A 152 5.65 23.04 -24.41
CA GLN A 152 6.77 22.25 -23.92
C GLN A 152 6.18 20.93 -23.41
N GLU A 153 6.12 19.94 -24.28
CA GLU A 153 5.99 18.54 -23.89
C GLU A 153 7.21 18.23 -23.02
N VAL A 154 7.02 18.27 -21.70
CA VAL A 154 7.98 17.67 -20.79
C VAL A 154 7.96 16.17 -21.11
N GLU A 155 9.07 15.63 -21.61
CA GLU A 155 9.22 14.20 -21.87
C GLU A 155 9.09 13.45 -20.54
N LEU A 156 7.90 12.92 -20.30
CA LEU A 156 7.62 12.00 -19.21
C LEU A 156 8.09 10.62 -19.63
N THR A 157 8.55 9.82 -18.67
CA THR A 157 8.78 8.40 -18.94
C THR A 157 7.44 7.68 -19.03
N ASP A 158 7.41 6.53 -19.70
CA ASP A 158 6.21 5.67 -19.79
C ASP A 158 5.54 5.42 -18.42
N GLU A 159 6.35 5.32 -17.36
CA GLU A 159 5.91 5.15 -15.98
C GLU A 159 5.21 6.40 -15.42
N GLU A 160 5.77 7.58 -15.67
CA GLU A 160 5.19 8.84 -15.21
C GLU A 160 3.94 9.22 -16.01
N GLU A 161 3.89 8.86 -17.29
CA GLU A 161 2.68 8.98 -18.09
C GLU A 161 1.56 8.08 -17.55
N ALA A 162 1.88 6.84 -17.17
CA ALA A 162 0.93 5.93 -16.54
C ALA A 162 0.43 6.47 -15.18
N ILE A 163 1.33 7.04 -14.36
CA ILE A 163 0.96 7.68 -13.10
C ILE A 163 0.06 8.89 -13.35
N LYS A 164 0.40 9.73 -14.32
CA LYS A 164 -0.39 10.90 -14.70
C LYS A 164 -1.80 10.49 -15.16
N ALA A 165 -1.90 9.49 -16.03
CA ALA A 165 -3.18 8.94 -16.48
C ALA A 165 -4.00 8.35 -15.32
N ASN A 166 -3.34 7.70 -14.36
CA ASN A 166 -4.00 7.21 -13.15
C ASN A 166 -4.60 8.34 -12.30
N LEU A 167 -3.89 9.47 -12.17
CA LEU A 167 -4.35 10.63 -11.40
C LEU A 167 -5.47 11.41 -12.11
N THR A 168 -5.43 11.52 -13.44
CA THR A 168 -6.46 12.22 -14.22
C THR A 168 -7.73 11.37 -14.42
N ASP A 169 -7.55 10.13 -14.88
CA ASP A 169 -8.64 9.32 -15.44
C ASP A 169 -8.91 8.03 -14.64
N ASN A 170 -8.20 7.80 -13.52
CA ASN A 170 -8.25 6.55 -12.75
C ASN A 170 -7.92 5.30 -13.58
N THR A 171 -7.11 5.43 -14.63
CA THR A 171 -6.62 4.30 -15.42
C THR A 171 -5.70 3.40 -14.60
N GLU A 172 -5.80 2.09 -14.73
CA GLU A 172 -4.98 1.15 -13.96
C GLU A 172 -3.47 1.36 -14.15
N LEU A 173 -2.71 1.21 -13.07
CA LEU A 173 -1.25 1.29 -13.13
C LEU A 173 -0.65 -0.03 -13.63
N PRO A 174 0.33 0.01 -14.56
CA PRO A 174 1.10 -1.17 -14.94
C PRO A 174 1.80 -1.80 -13.72
N SER A 175 1.95 -3.11 -13.75
CA SER A 175 2.56 -3.86 -12.65
C SER A 175 4.02 -3.45 -12.38
N GLU A 176 4.71 -3.01 -13.42
CA GLU A 176 6.08 -2.50 -13.39
C GLU A 176 6.20 -1.23 -12.53
N VAL A 177 5.18 -0.37 -12.58
CA VAL A 177 5.11 0.84 -11.74
C VAL A 177 4.82 0.45 -10.29
N LEU A 178 3.85 -0.45 -10.08
CA LEU A 178 3.50 -0.93 -8.74
C LEU A 178 4.68 -1.64 -8.06
N ASP A 179 5.48 -2.39 -8.82
CA ASP A 179 6.67 -3.11 -8.33
C ASP A 179 7.76 -2.20 -7.77
N LYS A 180 7.78 -0.92 -8.17
CA LYS A 180 8.72 0.07 -7.63
C LYS A 180 8.21 0.75 -6.36
N ILE A 181 6.91 0.65 -6.07
CA ILE A 181 6.24 1.44 -5.04
C ILE A 181 5.79 0.56 -3.89
N VAL A 182 4.91 -0.40 -4.17
CA VAL A 182 4.15 -1.12 -3.14
C VAL A 182 5.03 -2.03 -2.28
N PRO A 183 6.03 -2.76 -2.82
CA PRO A 183 6.88 -3.62 -2.00
C PRO A 183 7.66 -2.87 -0.92
N ASP A 184 7.95 -1.59 -1.12
CA ASP A 184 8.72 -0.79 -0.18
C ASP A 184 7.94 -0.56 1.13
N TRP A 185 6.61 -0.40 1.05
CA TRP A 185 5.77 -0.24 2.23
C TRP A 185 5.69 -1.52 3.09
N TRP A 186 5.84 -2.70 2.50
CA TRP A 186 5.87 -3.96 3.26
C TRP A 186 7.26 -4.31 3.79
N ASN A 187 8.31 -4.03 3.01
CA ASN A 187 9.62 -4.64 3.21
C ASN A 187 10.70 -3.66 3.70
N LYS A 188 10.50 -2.34 3.56
CA LYS A 188 11.48 -1.35 4.00
C LYS A 188 11.05 -0.64 5.28
N GLU A 189 12.05 -0.23 6.05
CA GLU A 189 11.83 0.65 7.19
C GLU A 189 11.44 2.06 6.70
N PRO A 190 10.61 2.80 7.44
CA PRO A 190 10.08 2.46 8.78
C PRO A 190 8.77 1.64 8.77
N PHE A 191 8.14 1.46 7.61
CA PHE A 191 6.83 0.82 7.47
C PHE A 191 6.84 -0.64 7.90
N ARG A 192 7.91 -1.37 7.57
CA ARG A 192 8.07 -2.79 7.87
C ARG A 192 7.95 -3.11 9.36
N SER A 193 8.47 -2.26 10.25
CA SER A 193 8.44 -2.50 11.71
C SER A 193 7.27 -1.84 12.41
N THR A 194 6.75 -0.73 11.86
CA THR A 194 5.72 0.08 12.50
C THR A 194 4.31 -0.31 12.07
N GLY A 195 4.12 -0.65 10.79
CA GLY A 195 2.80 -0.85 10.19
C GLY A 195 2.24 0.42 9.55
N PHE A 196 1.15 0.28 8.81
CA PHE A 196 0.55 1.38 8.05
C PHE A 196 -0.94 1.15 7.72
N ILE A 197 -1.61 2.23 7.38
CA ILE A 197 -2.91 2.26 6.71
C ILE A 197 -2.68 2.77 5.30
N LEU A 198 -3.07 1.97 4.32
CA LEU A 198 -3.07 2.31 2.92
C LEU A 198 -4.45 2.83 2.53
N ASP A 199 -4.53 4.11 2.21
CA ASP A 199 -5.76 4.83 1.88
C ASP A 199 -5.82 5.07 0.37
N GLY A 200 -6.83 4.50 -0.28
CA GLY A 200 -7.04 4.64 -1.73
C GLY A 200 -6.35 3.58 -2.60
N PHE A 201 -5.86 2.49 -2.03
CA PHE A 201 -5.34 1.32 -2.77
C PHE A 201 -5.55 0.02 -1.95
N PRO A 202 -5.86 -1.13 -2.57
CA PRO A 202 -6.18 -1.33 -3.99
C PRO A 202 -7.58 -0.80 -4.35
N ARG A 203 -7.76 -0.31 -5.57
CA ARG A 203 -9.04 0.18 -6.12
C ARG A 203 -9.70 -0.83 -7.05
N THR A 204 -8.91 -1.64 -7.76
CA THR A 204 -9.44 -2.63 -8.71
C THR A 204 -9.15 -4.06 -8.29
N SER A 205 -9.88 -5.01 -8.87
CA SER A 205 -9.64 -6.44 -8.63
C SER A 205 -8.25 -6.88 -9.08
N ASP A 206 -7.69 -6.22 -10.09
CA ASP A 206 -6.38 -6.56 -10.63
C ASP A 206 -5.26 -6.02 -9.73
N GLU A 207 -5.42 -4.83 -9.14
CA GLU A 207 -4.53 -4.35 -8.06
C GLU A 207 -4.60 -5.25 -6.81
N ALA A 208 -5.79 -5.73 -6.45
CA ALA A 208 -5.94 -6.69 -5.35
C ALA A 208 -5.28 -8.04 -5.67
N ARG A 209 -5.38 -8.52 -6.92
CA ARG A 209 -4.68 -9.72 -7.40
C ARG A 209 -3.17 -9.52 -7.36
N TYR A 210 -2.68 -8.36 -7.81
CA TYR A 210 -1.27 -7.97 -7.75
C TYR A 210 -0.71 -8.11 -6.32
N LEU A 211 -1.41 -7.60 -5.31
CA LEU A 211 -1.02 -7.73 -3.90
C LEU A 211 -0.96 -9.21 -3.48
N SER A 212 -1.99 -9.99 -3.82
CA SER A 212 -2.08 -11.40 -3.47
C SER A 212 -0.95 -12.24 -4.09
N GLU A 213 -0.63 -12.01 -5.36
CA GLU A 213 0.41 -12.76 -6.08
C GLU A 213 1.81 -12.49 -5.52
N ARG A 214 2.04 -11.30 -4.98
CA ARG A 214 3.31 -10.87 -4.37
C ARG A 214 3.38 -11.11 -2.87
N GLY A 215 2.33 -11.69 -2.26
CA GLY A 215 2.25 -11.93 -0.82
C GLY A 215 2.18 -10.66 0.01
N LEU A 216 1.79 -9.52 -0.59
CA LEU A 216 1.64 -8.22 0.06
C LEU A 216 0.25 -8.11 0.68
N CYS A 217 -0.06 -9.02 1.60
CA CYS A 217 -1.38 -9.12 2.19
C CYS A 217 -1.56 -8.07 3.30
N PRO A 218 -2.59 -7.21 3.25
CA PRO A 218 -3.03 -6.47 4.43
C PRO A 218 -3.68 -7.42 5.45
N ASP A 219 -3.67 -7.03 6.72
CA ASP A 219 -4.32 -7.78 7.80
C ASP A 219 -5.82 -7.48 7.88
N ILE A 220 -6.23 -6.28 7.44
CA ILE A 220 -7.62 -5.76 7.46
C ILE A 220 -7.94 -5.10 6.12
#